data_AF-A0AAV3ZXM4-F1
#
_entry.id   AF-A0AAV3ZXM4-F1
#
_cell.length_a   1.000
_cell.length_b   1.000
_cell.length_c   1.000
_cell.angle_alpha   90.00
_cell.angle_beta   90.00
_cell.angle_gamma   90.00
#
_symmetry.space_group_name_H-M   'P 1'
#
loop_
_entity.id
_entity.type
_entity.pdbx_description
1 polymer ?
#
loop_
_entity_poly.entity_id
_entity_poly.type
_entity_poly.pdbx_seq_one_letter_code
_entity_poly.pdbx_strand_id
1 'polypeptide(L)'
;MFIVSFPYTVLQGGYWAVVAMVVVAYICCHTGNILVECLYELDPLGHKVRVRSSYVDIAAAVWGARFGAKIVHCAQLIELLMTCILYVLLCGDLIQGSIPSGAKSGGLGGFSLTCWILVCTAPLLACAFLTSLRRVSTLSMWCTVAHMLINAIILIYCFTKVGTVL
;
A
#
# COMPACT_ATOMS: atom_id res chain seq x y z
N MET A 1 1.79 1.21 -4.20
CA MET A 1 1.32 -0.07 -4.76
C MET A 1 0.06 0.03 -5.64
N PHE A 2 -0.81 1.03 -5.53
CA PHE A 2 -1.98 1.16 -6.44
C PHE A 2 -1.64 1.50 -7.90
N ILE A 3 -0.40 1.90 -8.18
CA ILE A 3 -0.02 2.49 -9.46
C ILE A 3 -0.08 1.50 -10.63
N VAL A 4 0.19 0.23 -10.36
CA VAL A 4 0.24 -0.83 -11.38
C VAL A 4 -1.17 -1.29 -11.78
N SER A 5 -2.16 -1.10 -10.91
CA SER A 5 -3.56 -1.43 -11.17
C SER A 5 -4.33 -0.28 -11.85
N PHE A 6 -3.82 0.95 -11.77
CA PHE A 6 -4.44 2.11 -12.43
C PHE A 6 -4.72 1.95 -13.92
N PRO A 7 -3.82 1.41 -14.77
CA PRO A 7 -4.15 1.24 -16.19
C PRO A 7 -5.36 0.32 -16.39
N TYR A 8 -5.52 -0.72 -15.57
CA TYR A 8 -6.68 -1.61 -15.63
C TYR A 8 -7.97 -0.91 -15.17
N THR A 9 -7.91 -0.13 -14.08
CA THR A 9 -9.04 0.67 -13.60
C THR A 9 -9.48 1.70 -14.63
N VAL A 10 -8.55 2.36 -15.31
CA VAL A 10 -8.86 3.33 -16.37
C VAL A 10 -9.39 2.62 -17.63
N LEU A 11 -8.88 1.44 -17.97
CA LEU A 11 -9.38 0.65 -19.09
C LEU A 11 -10.86 0.27 -18.91
N GLN A 12 -11.28 -0.13 -17.71
CA GLN A 12 -12.67 -0.51 -17.44
C GLN A 12 -13.57 0.67 -17.08
N GLY A 13 -13.08 1.62 -16.29
CA GLY A 13 -13.87 2.75 -15.79
C GLY A 13 -13.82 4.00 -16.67
N GLY A 14 -13.00 4.01 -17.72
CA GLY A 14 -12.84 5.14 -18.63
C GLY A 14 -12.43 6.43 -17.92
N TYR A 15 -12.87 7.57 -18.45
CA TYR A 15 -12.57 8.89 -17.86
C TYR A 15 -13.23 9.12 -16.48
N TRP A 16 -14.36 8.46 -16.20
CA TRP A 16 -15.02 8.56 -14.90
C TRP A 16 -14.18 7.99 -13.76
N ALA A 17 -13.40 6.92 -14.03
CA ALA A 17 -12.42 6.42 -13.05
C ALA A 17 -11.36 7.47 -12.71
N VAL A 18 -10.86 8.23 -13.70
CA VAL A 18 -9.87 9.29 -13.44
C VAL A 18 -10.44 10.37 -12.54
N VAL A 19 -11.68 10.81 -12.80
CA VAL A 19 -12.37 11.80 -11.95
C VAL A 19 -12.53 11.27 -10.52
N ALA A 20 -12.99 10.03 -10.37
CA ALA A 20 -13.14 9.40 -9.06
C ALA A 20 -11.81 9.31 -8.30
N MET A 21 -10.71 8.97 -8.98
CA MET A 21 -9.37 8.93 -8.39
C MET A 21 -8.93 10.29 -7.84
N VAL A 22 -9.20 11.38 -8.55
CA VAL A 22 -8.88 12.75 -8.10
C VAL A 22 -9.70 13.12 -6.86
N VAL A 23 -11.00 12.79 -6.84
CA VAL A 23 -11.89 13.06 -5.71
C VAL A 23 -11.43 12.31 -4.45
N VAL A 24 -11.11 11.01 -4.59
CA VAL A 24 -10.59 10.20 -3.47
C VAL A 24 -9.27 10.77 -2.97
N ALA A 25 -8.36 11.15 -3.88
CA ALA A 25 -7.08 11.78 -3.50
C ALA A 25 -7.29 13.08 -2.71
N TYR A 26 -8.20 13.95 -3.14
CA TYR A 26 -8.55 15.17 -2.44
C TYR A 26 -9.08 14.89 -1.02
N ILE A 27 -10.01 13.95 -0.88
CA ILE A 27 -10.55 13.54 0.42
C ILE A 27 -9.43 13.01 1.31
N CYS A 28 -8.57 12.12 0.81
CA CYS A 28 -7.44 11.58 1.56
C CYS A 28 -6.47 12.68 2.03
N CYS A 29 -6.14 13.65 1.18
CA CYS A 29 -5.29 14.79 1.55
C CYS A 29 -5.96 15.66 2.63
N HIS A 30 -7.26 15.94 2.48
CA HIS A 30 -8.01 16.73 3.45
C HIS A 30 -8.10 16.03 4.81
N THR A 31 -8.48 14.75 4.84
CA THR A 31 -8.51 13.93 6.06
C THR A 31 -7.12 13.82 6.69
N GLY A 32 -6.06 13.72 5.89
CA GLY A 32 -4.68 13.70 6.37
C GLY A 32 -4.28 14.98 7.11
N ASN A 33 -4.68 16.15 6.63
CA ASN A 33 -4.42 17.42 7.31
C ASN A 33 -5.15 17.53 8.65
N ILE A 34 -6.44 17.18 8.68
CA ILE A 34 -7.23 17.15 9.93
C ILE A 34 -6.57 16.21 10.95
N LEU A 35 -6.11 15.04 10.49
CA LEU A 35 -5.44 14.09 11.34
C LEU A 35 -4.13 14.65 11.94
N VAL A 36 -3.34 15.37 11.15
CA VAL A 36 -2.11 16.03 11.64
C VAL A 36 -2.47 17.06 12.72
N GLU A 37 -3.51 17.85 12.52
CA GLU A 37 -3.97 18.81 13.54
C GLU A 37 -4.43 18.12 14.83
N CYS A 38 -5.10 16.96 14.74
CA CYS A 38 -5.48 16.19 15.93
C CYS A 38 -4.31 15.51 16.65
N LEU A 39 -3.19 15.27 15.96
CA LEU A 39 -2.03 14.55 16.50
C LEU A 39 -1.01 15.49 17.17
N TYR A 40 -0.94 16.74 16.71
CA TYR A 40 0.00 17.76 17.19
C TYR A 40 -0.77 18.91 17.85
N GLU A 41 -0.59 19.08 19.15
CA GLU A 41 -1.10 20.25 19.88
C GLU A 41 0.02 21.31 20.00
N LEU A 42 -0.37 22.59 20.02
CA LEU A 42 0.56 23.68 20.28
C LEU A 42 0.77 23.80 21.77
N ASP A 43 2.02 23.62 22.20
CA ASP A 43 2.44 23.90 23.58
C ASP A 43 2.24 25.41 23.88
N PRO A 44 2.13 25.85 25.14
CA PRO A 44 1.99 27.27 25.50
C PRO A 44 3.12 28.18 24.97
N LEU A 45 4.26 27.58 24.59
CA LEU A 45 5.43 28.23 23.99
C LEU A 45 5.39 28.25 22.44
N GLY A 46 4.32 27.76 21.81
CA GLY A 46 4.14 27.78 20.35
C GLY A 46 4.83 26.64 19.59
N HIS A 47 5.39 25.63 20.28
CA HIS A 47 5.98 24.46 19.63
C HIS A 47 4.92 23.37 19.37
N LYS A 48 4.98 22.74 18.19
CA LYS A 48 4.12 21.58 17.87
C LYS A 48 4.65 20.34 18.58
N VAL A 49 3.97 19.91 19.64
CA VAL A 49 4.34 18.71 20.40
C VAL A 49 3.33 17.60 20.07
N ARG A 50 3.82 16.39 19.79
CA ARG A 50 2.98 15.24 19.48
C ARG A 50 2.37 14.69 20.78
N VAL A 51 1.19 15.18 21.15
CA VAL A 51 0.50 14.82 22.41
C VAL A 51 -0.15 13.44 22.32
N ARG A 52 -0.62 13.03 21.12
CA ARG A 52 -1.29 11.74 20.91
C ARG A 52 -0.39 10.78 20.14
N SER A 53 -0.22 9.58 20.67
CA SER A 53 0.72 8.61 20.11
C SER A 53 0.06 7.73 19.04
N SER A 54 -1.25 7.44 19.20
CA SER A 54 -2.00 6.51 18.37
C SER A 54 -3.33 7.08 17.87
N TYR A 55 -3.79 6.62 16.70
CA TYR A 55 -5.13 6.90 16.15
C TYR A 55 -6.25 6.50 17.12
N VAL A 56 -5.98 5.50 17.97
CA VAL A 56 -6.87 5.04 19.04
C VAL A 56 -7.13 6.14 20.07
N ASP A 57 -6.13 6.98 20.35
CA ASP A 57 -6.23 8.10 21.32
C ASP A 57 -7.07 9.25 20.76
N ILE A 58 -7.07 9.44 19.43
CA ILE A 58 -7.93 10.42 18.75
C ILE A 58 -9.38 9.95 18.82
N ALA A 59 -9.64 8.69 18.48
CA ALA A 59 -10.98 8.10 18.52
C ALA A 59 -11.57 8.04 19.94
N ALA A 60 -10.73 7.80 20.95
CA ALA A 60 -11.11 7.80 22.36
C ALA A 60 -11.65 9.16 22.85
N ALA A 61 -11.11 10.26 22.35
CA ALA A 61 -11.55 11.60 22.74
C ALA A 61 -12.85 12.04 22.04
N VAL A 62 -13.11 11.56 20.82
CA VAL A 62 -14.28 11.96 20.05
C VAL A 62 -15.50 11.10 20.38
N TRP A 63 -15.35 9.78 20.50
CA TRP A 63 -16.45 8.82 20.67
C TRP A 63 -16.49 8.13 22.03
N GLY A 64 -15.65 8.56 22.97
CA GLY A 64 -15.52 7.99 24.31
C GLY A 64 -14.48 6.85 24.39
N ALA A 65 -13.82 6.77 25.54
CA ALA A 65 -12.60 5.99 25.74
C ALA A 65 -12.71 4.47 25.52
N ARG A 66 -13.92 3.89 25.61
CA ARG A 66 -14.10 2.43 25.56
C ARG A 66 -14.63 1.87 24.24
N PHE A 67 -15.52 2.59 23.55
CA PHE A 67 -16.16 2.11 22.32
C PHE A 67 -15.46 2.62 21.07
N GLY A 68 -15.19 3.93 20.97
CA GLY A 68 -14.54 4.53 19.79
C GLY A 68 -13.14 3.96 19.54
N ALA A 69 -12.33 3.87 20.60
CA ALA A 69 -10.99 3.30 20.56
C ALA A 69 -10.95 1.85 20.03
N LYS A 70 -11.86 0.99 20.52
CA LYS A 70 -11.91 -0.43 20.13
C LYS A 70 -12.34 -0.62 18.69
N ILE A 71 -13.35 0.12 18.24
CA ILE A 71 -13.88 0.00 16.87
C ILE A 71 -12.80 0.40 15.85
N VAL A 72 -12.13 1.54 16.08
CA VAL A 72 -11.08 2.02 15.16
C VAL A 72 -9.89 1.07 15.14
N HIS A 73 -9.47 0.55 16.29
CA HIS A 73 -8.39 -0.44 16.35
C HIS A 73 -8.75 -1.73 15.58
N CYS A 74 -9.99 -2.24 15.74
CA CYS A 74 -10.46 -3.41 15.00
C CYS A 74 -10.53 -3.14 13.49
N ALA A 75 -11.07 -2.00 13.07
CA ALA A 75 -11.15 -1.63 11.65
C ALA A 75 -9.75 -1.54 11.02
N GLN A 76 -8.81 -0.86 11.68
CA GLN A 76 -7.43 -0.72 11.23
C GLN A 76 -6.75 -2.09 11.09
N LEU A 77 -6.96 -2.99 12.06
CA LEU A 77 -6.37 -4.33 12.03
C LEU A 77 -6.94 -5.19 10.88
N ILE A 78 -8.25 -5.10 10.63
CA ILE A 78 -8.90 -5.80 9.51
C ILE A 78 -8.38 -5.27 8.18
N GLU A 79 -8.26 -3.95 8.02
CA GLU A 79 -7.76 -3.32 6.80
C GLU A 79 -6.31 -3.73 6.49
N LEU A 80 -5.43 -3.70 7.50
CA LEU A 80 -4.04 -4.13 7.33
C LEU A 80 -3.94 -5.62 6.99
N LEU A 81 -4.74 -6.46 7.64
CA LEU A 81 -4.77 -7.91 7.38
C LEU A 81 -5.23 -8.20 5.95
N MET A 82 -6.33 -7.60 5.52
CA MET A 82 -6.84 -7.74 4.15
C MET A 82 -5.80 -7.28 3.12
N THR A 83 -5.17 -6.12 3.36
CA THR A 83 -4.13 -5.57 2.48
C THR A 83 -2.94 -6.50 2.37
N CYS A 84 -2.52 -7.11 3.48
CA CYS A 84 -1.44 -8.11 3.49
C CYS A 84 -1.79 -9.32 2.62
N ILE A 85 -3.00 -9.87 2.77
CA ILE A 85 -3.47 -11.01 1.97
C ILE A 85 -3.46 -10.67 0.48
N LEU A 86 -4.04 -9.53 0.09
CA LEU A 86 -4.08 -9.11 -1.31
C LEU A 86 -2.69 -8.94 -1.92
N TYR A 87 -1.74 -8.35 -1.19
CA TYR A 87 -0.37 -8.19 -1.70
C TYR A 87 0.36 -9.51 -1.85
N VAL A 88 0.19 -10.47 -0.94
CA VAL A 88 0.78 -11.80 -1.10
C VAL A 88 0.22 -12.50 -2.33
N LEU A 89 -1.10 -12.45 -2.51
CA LEU A 89 -1.76 -13.05 -3.67
C LEU A 89 -1.26 -12.42 -4.98
N LEU A 90 -1.18 -11.09 -5.03
CA LEU A 90 -0.67 -10.36 -6.18
C LEU A 90 0.79 -10.74 -6.51
N CYS A 91 1.66 -10.86 -5.49
CA CYS A 91 3.03 -11.31 -5.69
C CYS A 91 3.10 -12.73 -6.26
N GLY A 92 2.28 -13.65 -5.74
CA GLY A 92 2.21 -15.02 -6.24
C GLY A 92 1.78 -15.08 -7.71
N ASP A 93 0.76 -14.32 -8.08
CA ASP A 93 0.26 -14.24 -9.45
C ASP A 93 1.30 -13.62 -10.41
N LEU A 94 1.96 -12.54 -10.00
CA LEU A 94 3.03 -11.90 -10.78
C LEU A 94 4.22 -12.84 -11.03
N ILE A 95 4.64 -13.59 -10.02
CA ILE A 95 5.74 -14.56 -10.16
C ILE A 95 5.33 -15.69 -11.11
N GLN A 96 4.12 -16.24 -10.95
CA GLN A 96 3.60 -17.28 -11.83
C GLN A 96 3.47 -16.78 -13.29
N GLY A 97 3.06 -15.53 -13.49
CA GLY A 97 2.98 -14.88 -14.80
C GLY A 97 4.35 -14.57 -15.42
N SER A 98 5.40 -14.38 -14.60
CA SER A 98 6.75 -14.05 -15.08
C SER A 98 7.56 -15.26 -15.57
N ILE A 99 7.10 -16.49 -15.30
CA ILE A 99 7.81 -17.71 -15.71
C ILE A 99 7.47 -18.06 -17.18
N PRO A 100 8.47 -18.23 -18.06
CA PRO A 100 8.24 -18.52 -19.48
C PRO A 100 7.49 -19.84 -19.67
N SER A 101 6.57 -19.87 -20.64
CA SER A 101 5.67 -20.99 -20.91
C SER A 101 6.36 -22.35 -21.12
N GLY A 102 7.64 -22.38 -21.49
CA GLY A 102 8.43 -23.61 -21.62
C GLY A 102 8.75 -24.30 -20.28
N ALA A 103 8.86 -23.55 -19.18
CA ALA A 103 9.06 -24.12 -17.84
C ALA A 103 7.76 -24.65 -17.21
N LYS A 104 6.59 -24.36 -17.81
CA LYS A 104 5.29 -24.90 -17.39
C LYS A 104 5.16 -26.42 -17.66
N SER A 105 5.95 -26.95 -18.59
CA SER A 105 5.91 -28.36 -19.02
C SER A 105 7.05 -29.24 -18.46
N GLY A 106 8.09 -28.64 -17.85
CA GLY A 106 9.28 -29.36 -17.37
C GLY A 106 9.41 -29.34 -15.85
N GLY A 107 8.56 -30.08 -15.14
CA GLY A 107 8.71 -30.43 -13.71
C GLY A 107 8.55 -29.31 -12.67
N LEU A 108 8.93 -28.07 -12.97
CA LEU A 108 8.78 -26.88 -12.11
C LEU A 108 7.46 -26.12 -12.37
N GLY A 109 6.77 -26.46 -13.46
CA GLY A 109 5.55 -25.83 -13.96
C GLY A 109 4.24 -26.30 -13.33
N GLY A 110 4.29 -27.36 -12.53
CA GLY A 110 3.14 -27.93 -11.82
C GLY A 110 3.00 -27.43 -10.38
N PHE A 111 3.77 -26.41 -9.97
CA PHE A 111 3.61 -25.83 -8.64
C PHE A 111 2.38 -24.92 -8.60
N SER A 112 1.40 -25.29 -7.77
CA SER A 112 0.17 -24.53 -7.57
C SER A 112 0.48 -23.08 -7.17
N LEU A 113 -0.39 -22.13 -7.55
CA LEU A 113 -0.37 -20.73 -7.09
C LEU A 113 -0.14 -20.64 -5.58
N THR A 114 -0.72 -21.58 -4.82
CA THR A 114 -0.55 -21.74 -3.36
C THR A 114 0.92 -21.78 -2.93
N CYS A 115 1.79 -22.44 -3.68
CA CYS A 115 3.17 -22.57 -3.31
C CYS A 115 3.97 -21.28 -3.54
N TRP A 116 3.68 -20.54 -4.60
CA TRP A 116 4.30 -19.23 -4.85
C TRP A 116 3.85 -18.22 -3.78
N ILE A 117 2.58 -18.26 -3.40
CA ILE A 117 2.03 -17.51 -2.26
C ILE A 117 2.80 -17.84 -0.96
N LEU A 118 3.07 -19.12 -0.68
CA LEU A 118 3.84 -19.55 0.50
C LEU A 118 5.27 -18.98 0.49
N VAL A 119 5.93 -19.04 -0.67
CA VAL A 119 7.27 -18.46 -0.85
C VAL A 119 7.25 -16.95 -0.62
N CYS A 120 6.25 -16.23 -1.14
CA CYS A 120 6.08 -14.80 -0.89
C CYS A 120 5.74 -14.46 0.57
N THR A 121 5.09 -15.36 1.29
CA THR A 121 4.70 -15.16 2.69
C THR A 121 5.89 -15.31 3.64
N ALA A 122 6.89 -16.13 3.31
CA ALA A 122 8.06 -16.37 4.16
C ALA A 122 8.81 -15.08 4.58
N PRO A 123 9.17 -14.14 3.68
CA PRO A 123 9.81 -12.89 4.08
C PRO A 123 8.87 -11.95 4.85
N LEU A 124 7.55 -11.98 4.61
CA LEU A 124 6.59 -11.22 5.40
C LEU A 124 6.52 -11.74 6.83
N LEU A 125 6.54 -13.07 7.00
CA LEU A 125 6.58 -13.70 8.32
C LEU A 125 7.88 -13.34 9.05
N ALA A 126 9.02 -13.34 8.34
CA ALA A 126 10.29 -12.85 8.90
C ALA A 126 10.20 -11.37 9.31
N CYS A 127 9.48 -10.55 8.54
CA CYS A 127 9.23 -9.15 8.90
C CYS A 127 8.31 -9.00 10.13
N ALA A 128 7.39 -9.94 10.38
CA ALA A 128 6.55 -9.93 11.59
C ALA A 128 7.38 -10.13 12.88
N PHE A 129 8.51 -10.82 12.80
CA PHE A 129 9.45 -10.96 13.92
C PHE A 129 10.36 -9.74 14.13
N LEU A 130 10.33 -8.74 13.24
CA LEU A 130 11.10 -7.51 13.41
C LEU A 130 10.45 -6.63 14.49
N THR A 131 11.02 -6.67 15.69
CA THR A 131 10.60 -5.83 16.83
C THR A 131 11.00 -4.36 16.70
N SER A 132 11.80 -4.00 15.69
CA SER A 132 12.31 -2.64 15.50
C SER A 132 11.62 -1.91 14.34
N LEU A 133 10.89 -0.85 14.69
CA LEU A 133 10.26 0.07 13.73
C LEU A 133 11.26 0.72 12.76
N ARG A 134 12.52 0.88 13.17
CA ARG A 134 13.56 1.47 12.32
C ARG A 134 13.84 0.62 11.07
N ARG A 135 13.86 -0.70 11.21
CA ARG A 135 14.07 -1.64 10.09
C ARG A 135 12.88 -1.64 9.14
N VAL A 136 11.67 -1.57 9.68
CA VAL A 136 10.43 -1.45 8.89
C VAL A 136 10.42 -0.16 8.07
N SER A 137 10.83 0.96 8.66
CA SER A 137 10.96 2.23 7.94
C SER A 137 11.96 2.14 6.77
N THR A 138 13.13 1.52 6.96
CA THR A 138 14.09 1.33 5.87
C THR A 138 13.55 0.45 4.75
N LEU A 139 12.80 -0.62 5.06
CA LEU A 139 12.15 -1.46 4.05
C LEU A 139 11.11 -0.67 3.24
N SER A 140 10.31 0.19 3.90
CA SER A 140 9.36 1.07 3.23
C SER A 140 10.04 2.09 2.31
N MET A 141 11.20 2.61 2.70
CA MET A 141 12.00 3.51 1.86
C MET A 141 12.46 2.79 0.59
N TRP A 142 13.02 1.59 0.71
CA TRP A 142 13.42 0.78 -0.46
C TRP A 142 12.25 0.43 -1.38
N CYS A 143 11.09 0.09 -0.81
CA CYS A 143 9.86 -0.15 -1.56
C CYS A 143 9.46 1.08 -2.39
N THR A 144 9.56 2.27 -1.81
CA THR A 144 9.23 3.53 -2.50
C THR A 144 10.19 3.82 -3.64
N VAL A 145 11.50 3.59 -3.43
CA VAL A 145 12.52 3.73 -4.48
C VAL A 145 12.25 2.77 -5.64
N ALA A 146 11.94 1.50 -5.36
CA ALA A 146 11.60 0.53 -6.39
C ALA A 146 10.36 0.96 -7.21
N HIS A 147 9.32 1.47 -6.55
CA HIS A 147 8.14 2.00 -7.24
C HIS A 147 8.46 3.21 -8.14
N MET A 148 9.30 4.13 -7.66
CA MET A 148 9.75 5.29 -8.45
C MET A 148 10.48 4.83 -9.72
N LEU A 149 11.37 3.84 -9.61
CA LEU A 149 12.09 3.29 -10.77
C LEU A 149 11.15 2.61 -11.77
N ILE A 150 10.22 1.77 -11.30
CA ILE A 150 9.24 1.09 -12.17
C ILE A 150 8.39 2.12 -12.93
N ASN A 151 7.86 3.13 -12.22
CA ASN A 151 7.05 4.18 -12.84
C ASN A 151 7.86 4.99 -13.86
N ALA A 152 9.11 5.32 -13.55
CA ALA A 152 9.99 6.04 -14.48
C ALA A 152 10.21 5.22 -15.77
N ILE A 153 10.50 3.92 -15.66
CA ILE A 153 10.69 3.03 -16.82
C ILE A 153 9.42 2.96 -17.68
N ILE A 154 8.24 2.79 -17.05
CA ILE A 154 6.96 2.74 -17.76
C ILE A 154 6.70 4.06 -18.48
N LEU A 155 6.89 5.21 -17.82
CA LEU A 155 6.71 6.52 -18.44
C LEU A 155 7.66 6.72 -19.62
N ILE A 156 8.95 6.40 -19.47
CA ILE A 156 9.95 6.49 -20.54
C ILE A 156 9.53 5.62 -21.74
N TYR A 157 9.10 4.39 -21.48
CA TYR A 157 8.61 3.48 -22.53
C TYR A 157 7.38 4.05 -23.26
N CYS A 158 6.40 4.56 -22.52
CA CYS A 158 5.22 5.22 -23.10
C CYS A 158 5.60 6.44 -23.95
N PHE A 159 6.48 7.32 -23.45
CA PHE A 159 6.94 8.49 -24.21
C PHE A 159 7.70 8.10 -25.48
N THR A 160 8.57 7.09 -25.39
CA THR A 160 9.34 6.59 -26.54
C THR A 160 8.41 6.02 -27.62
N LYS A 161 7.38 5.26 -27.22
CA LYS A 161 6.39 4.73 -28.14
C LYS A 161 5.56 5.83 -28.79
N VAL A 162 5.05 6.79 -28.02
CA VAL A 162 4.30 7.93 -28.58
C VAL A 162 5.16 8.75 -29.56
N GLY A 163 6.43 8.99 -29.23
CA GLY A 163 7.37 9.67 -30.13
C GLY A 163 7.79 8.86 -31.36
N THR A 164 7.51 7.55 -31.42
CA THR A 164 7.74 6.71 -32.62
C THR A 164 6.50 6.63 -33.51
N VAL A 165 5.31 7.00 -33.01
CA VAL A 165 4.04 6.94 -33.76
C VAL A 165 3.63 8.32 -34.31
N LEU A 166 4.43 9.37 -34.07
CA LEU A 166 4.29 10.71 -34.64
C LEU A 166 5.31 10.92 -35.75
#